data_AF-A0A242A4K0-F1
#
_entry.id   AF-A0A242A4K0-F1
#
_cell.length_a   1.000
_cell.length_b   1.000
_cell.length_c   1.000
_cell.angle_alpha   90.00
_cell.angle_beta   90.00
_cell.angle_gamma   90.00
#
_symmetry.space_group_name_H-M   'P 1'
#
loop_
_entity.id
_entity.type
_entity.pdbx_description
1 polymer ?
#
loop_
_entity_poly.entity_id
_entity_poly.type
_entity_poly.pdbx_seq_one_letter_code
_entity_poly.pdbx_strand_id
1 'polypeptide(L)'
;MPKKKVILHTRTKPFAPVTQLLTQRLLLLYSCSLILIGCLSTPPAALFAGSVRILSASSQLVSDFMAVGNIGSAFLNSGLLMLVTVLLTRKQGTVITGPMIAAILTLSGFSLFGKNMFNSVPIPLGVYLYARIQQRPFAQYSLVALFGSAASPVISYLAFGLQLPLVVGIPLGYGVGLLIGMILPALSAQFLQFHQGFSLYNIGFAAGIVTMFFTSFLRLFDADVIPQTIVSTDHHTFLVYFVLILSCLLFAIGYIVNDRSLTGLEKLFQTSGKLMTDFVTIFGLGVALMNMALMGFLMLGFILLMQGQLSGPLLGAVLTVIGFGAFGNHWKNSVPILIGVVIASKFGLTADVSTFSMLMTAIFGTSLAPISGYYGPLAGIAAGITHAALVSNVAFLHGGLNLYNNGFSSGFVAAAMVPILDEIKQFKRRKNND
;
A
#
# COMPACT_ATOMS: atom_id res chain seq x y z
N MET A 1 -16.04 -21.74 -26.33
CA MET A 1 -15.01 -20.84 -25.73
C MET A 1 -14.02 -21.69 -24.95
N PRO A 2 -12.70 -21.58 -25.17
CA PRO A 2 -11.73 -22.40 -24.45
C PRO A 2 -11.77 -22.04 -22.95
N LYS A 3 -11.95 -23.06 -22.10
CA LYS A 3 -11.94 -22.92 -20.63
C LYS A 3 -10.63 -22.27 -20.21
N LYS A 4 -10.65 -20.99 -19.82
CA LYS A 4 -9.49 -20.31 -19.23
C LYS A 4 -9.15 -21.05 -17.93
N LYS A 5 -8.10 -21.88 -17.95
CA LYS A 5 -7.67 -22.69 -16.80
C LYS A 5 -7.08 -21.72 -15.78
N VAL A 6 -7.84 -21.37 -14.74
CA VAL A 6 -7.35 -20.53 -13.64
C VAL A 6 -6.37 -21.38 -12.84
N ILE A 7 -5.08 -21.03 -12.90
CA ILE A 7 -4.03 -21.73 -12.16
C ILE A 7 -3.97 -21.14 -10.75
N LEU A 8 -4.28 -21.96 -9.75
CA LEU A 8 -4.03 -21.67 -8.34
C LEU A 8 -2.69 -22.33 -7.98
N HIS A 9 -1.65 -21.53 -7.73
CA HIS A 9 -0.35 -22.05 -7.31
C HIS A 9 -0.28 -22.09 -5.78
N THR A 10 -0.30 -23.31 -5.21
CA THR A 10 -0.14 -23.57 -3.77
C THR A 10 1.20 -24.20 -3.40
N ARG A 11 2.04 -24.56 -4.38
CA ARG A 11 3.36 -25.15 -4.13
C ARG A 11 4.43 -24.07 -3.96
N THR A 12 5.01 -24.00 -2.78
CA THR A 12 6.12 -23.11 -2.43
C THR A 12 7.46 -23.77 -2.76
N LYS A 13 8.40 -23.03 -3.34
CA LYS A 13 9.81 -23.44 -3.35
C LYS A 13 10.47 -22.98 -2.05
N PRO A 14 11.38 -23.75 -1.43
CA PRO A 14 12.14 -23.26 -0.29
C PRO A 14 12.94 -22.02 -0.71
N PHE A 15 12.78 -20.93 0.03
CA PHE A 15 13.42 -19.66 -0.27
C PHE A 15 14.92 -19.77 0.08
N ALA A 16 15.78 -19.83 -0.93
CA ALA A 16 17.20 -20.07 -0.73
C ALA A 16 17.86 -18.94 0.10
N PRO A 17 18.81 -19.25 1.01
CA PRO A 17 19.49 -18.25 1.85
C PRO A 17 20.15 -17.12 1.06
N VAL A 18 20.72 -17.43 -0.12
CA VAL A 18 21.37 -16.46 -1.00
C VAL A 18 20.37 -15.43 -1.53
N THR A 19 19.17 -15.86 -1.92
CA THR A 19 18.11 -14.97 -2.41
C THR A 19 17.63 -14.03 -1.30
N GLN A 20 17.51 -14.51 -0.05
CA GLN A 20 17.18 -13.66 1.10
C GLN A 20 18.23 -12.56 1.34
N LEU A 21 19.52 -12.91 1.30
CA LEU A 21 20.62 -11.95 1.44
C LEU A 21 20.61 -10.90 0.32
N LEU A 22 20.37 -11.32 -0.93
CA LEU A 22 20.26 -10.40 -2.06
C LEU A 22 19.09 -9.43 -1.88
N THR A 23 17.90 -9.93 -1.54
CA THR A 23 16.73 -9.08 -1.29
C THR A 23 17.00 -8.06 -0.18
N GLN A 24 17.63 -8.47 0.92
CA GLN A 24 18.03 -7.57 2.00
C GLN A 24 18.98 -6.48 1.52
N ARG A 25 20.01 -6.84 0.74
CA ARG A 25 20.97 -5.87 0.19
C ARG A 25 20.31 -4.87 -0.75
N LEU A 26 19.39 -5.32 -1.60
CA LEU A 26 18.64 -4.44 -2.51
C LEU A 26 17.77 -3.43 -1.73
N LEU A 27 17.08 -3.88 -0.68
CA LEU A 27 16.27 -3.00 0.17
C LEU A 27 17.13 -2.02 0.96
N LEU A 28 18.29 -2.44 1.47
CA LEU A 28 19.25 -1.54 2.11
C LEU A 28 19.78 -0.48 1.13
N LEU A 29 20.19 -0.91 -0.08
CA LEU A 29 20.66 -0.01 -1.13
C LEU A 29 19.58 1.03 -1.47
N TYR A 30 18.33 0.60 -1.64
CA TYR A 30 17.21 1.51 -1.92
C TYR A 30 16.96 2.48 -0.75
N SER A 31 17.02 2.03 0.50
CA SER A 31 16.88 2.93 1.66
C SER A 31 18.01 3.97 1.73
N CYS A 32 19.26 3.56 1.47
CA CYS A 32 20.40 4.47 1.40
C CYS A 32 20.29 5.44 0.22
N SER A 33 19.77 5.01 -0.93
CA SER A 33 19.58 5.90 -2.08
C SER A 33 18.53 6.98 -1.79
N LEU A 34 17.44 6.65 -1.07
CA LEU A 34 16.46 7.64 -0.64
C LEU A 34 17.06 8.66 0.33
N ILE A 35 17.87 8.20 1.31
CA ILE A 35 18.59 9.09 2.23
C ILE A 35 19.54 10.00 1.45
N LEU A 36 20.30 9.45 0.51
CA LEU A 36 21.25 10.20 -0.32
C LEU A 36 20.54 11.26 -1.17
N ILE A 37 19.43 10.91 -1.83
CA ILE A 37 18.58 11.87 -2.53
C ILE A 37 18.14 12.97 -1.56
N GLY A 38 17.65 12.61 -0.37
CA GLY A 38 17.23 13.56 0.66
C GLY A 38 18.31 14.57 1.03
N CYS A 39 19.52 14.09 1.32
CA CYS A 39 20.66 14.93 1.71
C CYS A 39 21.20 15.79 0.56
N LEU A 40 21.12 15.33 -0.69
CA LEU A 40 21.65 16.06 -1.86
C LEU A 40 20.65 17.07 -2.43
N SER A 41 19.35 16.87 -2.24
CA SER A 41 18.31 17.72 -2.83
C SER A 41 18.03 19.01 -2.06
N THR A 42 18.56 19.19 -0.85
CA THR A 42 18.24 20.36 -0.01
C THR A 42 19.41 20.73 0.90
N PRO A 43 19.75 22.03 1.05
CA PRO A 43 20.79 22.47 1.98
C PRO A 43 20.55 22.00 3.43
N PRO A 44 21.60 21.68 4.21
CA PRO A 44 21.46 21.05 5.52
C PRO A 44 20.53 21.77 6.51
N ALA A 45 20.56 23.10 6.56
CA ALA A 45 19.69 23.87 7.46
C ALA A 45 18.20 23.74 7.09
N ALA A 46 17.87 23.82 5.80
CA ALA A 46 16.50 23.65 5.31
C ALA A 46 16.03 22.19 5.41
N LEU A 47 16.94 21.22 5.24
CA LEU A 47 16.67 19.80 5.44
C LEU A 47 16.30 19.51 6.91
N PHE A 48 17.05 20.06 7.86
CA PHE A 48 16.76 19.89 9.29
C PHE A 48 15.42 20.55 9.66
N ALA A 49 15.21 21.81 9.27
CA ALA A 49 13.97 22.52 9.55
C ALA A 49 12.74 21.82 8.93
N GLY A 50 12.85 21.33 7.69
CA GLY A 50 11.79 20.57 7.02
C GLY A 50 11.52 19.23 7.70
N SER A 51 12.55 18.54 8.17
CA SER A 51 12.41 17.27 8.90
C SER A 51 11.70 17.47 10.25
N VAL A 52 12.00 18.55 10.97
CA VAL A 52 11.28 18.91 12.21
C VAL A 52 9.80 19.18 11.91
N ARG A 53 9.48 19.95 10.86
CA ARG A 53 8.09 20.20 10.44
C ARG A 53 7.34 18.91 10.12
N ILE A 54 7.97 17.96 9.43
CA ILE A 54 7.37 16.65 9.14
C ILE A 54 7.06 15.89 10.42
N LEU A 55 7.98 15.86 11.39
CA LEU A 55 7.80 15.13 12.65
C LEU A 55 6.68 15.72 13.53
N SER A 56 6.47 17.04 13.47
CA SER A 56 5.46 17.76 14.25
C SER A 56 4.16 18.05 13.49
N ALA A 57 3.95 17.49 12.30
CA ALA A 57 2.76 17.72 11.50
C ALA A 57 1.62 16.75 11.86
N SER A 58 0.38 17.27 11.90
CA SER A 58 -0.84 16.45 11.90
C SER A 58 -0.98 15.75 10.54
N SER A 59 -0.37 14.57 10.43
CA SER A 59 -0.06 13.91 9.16
C SER A 59 -1.24 13.09 8.63
N GLN A 60 -2.33 13.75 8.23
CA GLN A 60 -3.53 13.10 7.70
C GLN A 60 -3.33 12.56 6.26
N LEU A 61 -4.35 11.86 5.74
CA LEU A 61 -4.30 11.03 4.52
C LEU A 61 -3.67 11.70 3.30
N VAL A 62 -3.84 13.01 3.12
CA VAL A 62 -3.27 13.74 1.98
C VAL A 62 -2.39 14.88 2.48
N SER A 63 -1.43 14.59 3.36
CA SER A 63 -0.40 15.54 3.81
C SER A 63 0.93 15.27 3.12
N ASP A 64 1.18 15.90 1.96
CA ASP A 64 2.41 15.76 1.18
C ASP A 64 3.63 16.35 1.92
N PHE A 65 4.61 15.53 2.25
CA PHE A 65 5.79 15.98 2.98
C PHE A 65 6.77 16.79 2.15
N MET A 66 6.65 16.76 0.82
CA MET A 66 7.39 17.70 -0.04
C MET A 66 6.87 19.13 0.14
N ALA A 67 5.56 19.29 0.37
CA ALA A 67 4.92 20.57 0.66
C ALA A 67 5.09 20.99 2.13
N VAL A 68 4.96 20.06 3.08
CA VAL A 68 5.10 20.36 4.52
C VAL A 68 6.54 20.68 4.90
N GLY A 69 7.49 19.88 4.41
CA GLY A 69 8.91 20.04 4.67
C GLY A 69 9.60 20.68 3.47
N ASN A 70 10.11 19.80 2.62
CA ASN A 70 10.73 20.02 1.31
C ASN A 70 11.05 18.64 0.74
N ILE A 71 11.42 18.58 -0.54
CA ILE A 71 11.79 17.32 -1.20
C ILE A 71 12.88 16.55 -0.43
N GLY A 72 13.93 17.23 0.06
CA GLY A 72 15.00 16.59 0.78
C GLY A 72 14.53 15.90 2.06
N SER A 73 13.70 16.60 2.84
CA SER A 73 13.17 16.11 4.12
C SER A 73 12.18 14.96 3.92
N ALA A 74 11.37 14.99 2.85
CA ALA A 74 10.46 13.91 2.51
C ALA A 74 11.20 12.61 2.16
N PHE A 75 12.23 12.70 1.30
CA PHE A 75 13.06 11.56 0.92
C PHE A 75 13.92 11.04 2.08
N LEU A 76 14.44 11.93 2.93
CA LEU A 76 15.16 11.56 4.14
C LEU A 76 14.24 10.79 5.11
N ASN A 77 13.03 11.28 5.37
CA ASN A 77 12.05 10.60 6.22
C ASN A 77 11.72 9.20 5.68
N SER A 78 11.46 9.08 4.37
CA SER A 78 11.18 7.81 3.72
C SER A 78 12.36 6.82 3.81
N GLY A 79 13.56 7.29 3.50
CA GLY A 79 14.77 6.49 3.56
C GLY A 79 15.12 6.01 4.98
N LEU A 80 15.00 6.88 5.99
CA LEU A 80 15.26 6.52 7.39
C LEU A 80 14.23 5.52 7.94
N LEU A 81 12.93 5.74 7.69
CA LEU A 81 11.90 4.82 8.16
C LEU A 81 12.03 3.45 7.51
N MET A 82 12.37 3.42 6.21
CA MET A 82 12.66 2.20 5.49
C MET A 82 13.92 1.50 6.03
N LEU A 83 15.01 2.24 6.25
CA LEU A 83 16.27 1.69 6.77
C LEU A 83 16.06 1.01 8.13
N VAL A 84 15.40 1.71 9.06
CA VAL A 84 15.07 1.17 10.39
C VAL A 84 14.23 -0.11 10.23
N THR A 85 13.23 -0.09 9.37
CA THR A 85 12.37 -1.25 9.11
C THR A 85 13.14 -2.46 8.58
N VAL A 86 14.01 -2.26 7.60
CA VAL A 86 14.83 -3.34 7.01
C VAL A 86 15.80 -3.91 8.05
N LEU A 87 16.43 -3.05 8.85
CA LEU A 87 17.34 -3.48 9.92
C LEU A 87 16.62 -4.26 11.03
N LEU A 88 15.41 -3.83 11.43
CA LEU A 88 14.59 -4.55 12.40
C LEU A 88 14.14 -5.92 11.87
N THR A 89 13.70 -5.97 10.61
CA THR A 89 13.31 -7.21 9.93
C THR A 89 14.47 -8.20 9.89
N ARG A 90 15.68 -7.71 9.60
CA ARG A 90 16.92 -8.51 9.63
C ARG A 90 17.26 -9.00 11.04
N LYS A 91 17.21 -8.13 12.05
CA LYS A 91 17.51 -8.48 13.46
C LYS A 91 16.57 -9.56 13.99
N GLN A 92 15.30 -9.53 13.58
CA GLN A 92 14.28 -10.47 14.01
C GLN A 92 14.32 -11.81 13.25
N GLY A 93 15.15 -11.93 12.21
CA GLY A 93 15.21 -13.14 11.37
C GLY A 93 13.96 -13.37 10.53
N THR A 94 13.19 -12.32 10.24
CA THR A 94 11.96 -12.43 9.46
C THR A 94 12.29 -12.66 7.98
N VAL A 95 11.67 -13.69 7.39
CA VAL A 95 11.84 -14.03 5.97
C VAL A 95 11.21 -12.95 5.09
N ILE A 96 11.97 -12.44 4.12
CA ILE A 96 11.49 -11.43 3.17
C ILE A 96 10.82 -12.11 1.99
N THR A 97 9.50 -12.28 2.10
CA THR A 97 8.60 -12.80 1.08
C THR A 97 8.04 -11.68 0.19
N GLY A 98 7.29 -12.00 -0.87
CA GLY A 98 6.59 -11.01 -1.69
C GLY A 98 5.73 -10.03 -0.88
N PRO A 99 4.87 -10.49 0.05
CA PRO A 99 4.13 -9.60 0.96
C PRO A 99 5.03 -8.66 1.77
N MET A 100 6.22 -9.12 2.18
CA MET A 100 7.16 -8.29 2.96
C MET A 100 7.79 -7.21 2.08
N ILE A 101 8.16 -7.54 0.83
CA ILE A 101 8.61 -6.55 -0.15
C ILE A 101 7.51 -5.50 -0.39
N ALA A 102 6.26 -5.95 -0.56
CA ALA A 102 5.11 -5.06 -0.70
C ALA A 102 4.95 -4.15 0.52
N ALA A 103 5.05 -4.69 1.74
CA ALA A 103 4.96 -3.92 2.98
C ALA A 103 6.05 -2.83 3.09
N ILE A 104 7.30 -3.17 2.78
CA ILE A 104 8.44 -2.25 2.91
C ILE A 104 8.35 -1.13 1.87
N LEU A 105 7.98 -1.42 0.62
CA LEU A 105 7.82 -0.40 -0.43
C LEU A 105 6.58 0.46 -0.22
N THR A 106 5.49 -0.13 0.30
CA THR A 106 4.32 0.65 0.76
C THR A 106 4.74 1.58 1.90
N LEU A 107 5.49 1.09 2.88
CA LEU A 107 5.98 1.93 3.98
C LEU A 107 6.84 3.08 3.46
N SER A 108 7.78 2.82 2.56
CA SER A 108 8.60 3.84 1.89
C SER A 108 7.72 4.91 1.21
N GLY A 109 6.74 4.48 0.41
CA GLY A 109 5.84 5.38 -0.31
C GLY A 109 4.98 6.25 0.63
N PHE A 110 4.35 5.64 1.62
CA PHE A 110 3.57 6.35 2.65
C PHE A 110 4.45 7.12 3.64
N SER A 111 5.77 7.04 3.55
CA SER A 111 6.66 7.93 4.31
C SER A 111 6.97 9.21 3.55
N LEU A 112 6.47 9.36 2.32
CA LEU A 112 6.47 10.62 1.58
C LEU A 112 5.24 11.47 1.93
N PHE A 113 4.25 10.90 2.63
CA PHE A 113 3.04 11.59 3.07
C PHE A 113 2.36 10.82 4.22
N GLY A 114 2.01 11.48 5.31
CA GLY A 114 1.20 10.85 6.37
C GLY A 114 1.96 9.99 7.39
N LYS A 115 3.11 9.38 7.06
CA LYS A 115 3.92 8.59 8.02
C LYS A 115 5.31 9.15 8.27
N ASN A 116 5.63 9.39 9.53
CA ASN A 116 6.96 9.78 9.97
C ASN A 116 7.41 8.93 11.16
N MET A 117 8.66 9.12 11.59
CA MET A 117 9.23 8.37 12.71
C MET A 117 8.45 8.56 14.02
N PHE A 118 7.93 9.76 14.28
CA PHE A 118 7.17 10.06 15.49
C PHE A 118 5.85 9.28 15.55
N ASN A 119 5.06 9.29 14.47
CA ASN A 119 3.72 8.73 14.49
C ASN A 119 3.66 7.23 14.16
N SER A 120 4.71 6.66 13.57
CA SER A 120 4.69 5.27 13.09
C SER A 120 5.24 4.23 14.06
N VAL A 121 5.96 4.63 15.11
CA VAL A 121 6.57 3.72 16.10
C VAL A 121 5.54 3.06 17.04
N PRO A 122 4.51 3.76 17.56
CA PRO A 122 3.62 3.18 18.57
C PRO A 122 2.85 1.93 18.09
N ILE A 123 2.43 1.88 16.83
CA ILE A 123 1.61 0.77 16.32
C ILE A 123 2.41 -0.56 16.25
N PRO A 124 3.60 -0.62 15.61
CA PRO A 124 4.47 -1.80 15.69
C PRO A 124 4.80 -2.24 17.11
N LEU A 125 4.99 -1.29 18.05
CA LEU A 125 5.21 -1.62 19.46
C LEU A 125 3.97 -2.28 20.09
N GLY A 126 2.77 -1.80 19.77
CA GLY A 126 1.53 -2.44 20.19
C GLY A 126 1.39 -3.87 19.65
N VAL A 127 1.72 -4.08 18.37
CA VAL A 127 1.75 -5.43 17.77
C VAL A 127 2.78 -6.32 18.46
N TYR A 128 3.93 -5.77 18.87
CA TYR A 128 4.93 -6.49 19.65
C TYR A 128 4.41 -6.91 21.02
N LEU A 129 3.71 -6.03 21.73
CA LEU A 129 3.06 -6.35 23.00
C LEU A 129 2.02 -7.47 22.82
N TYR A 130 1.19 -7.39 21.77
CA TYR A 130 0.26 -8.47 21.43
C TYR A 130 0.97 -9.80 21.22
N ALA A 131 2.05 -9.83 20.46
CA ALA A 131 2.83 -11.06 20.22
C ALA A 131 3.37 -11.65 21.53
N ARG A 132 3.83 -10.80 22.46
CA ARG A 132 4.27 -11.20 23.81
C ARG A 132 3.12 -11.77 24.64
N ILE A 133 1.97 -11.11 24.66
CA ILE A 133 0.77 -11.58 25.38
C ILE A 133 0.34 -12.96 24.86
N GLN A 134 0.36 -13.15 23.53
CA GLN A 134 0.01 -14.41 22.89
C GLN A 134 1.10 -15.48 22.98
N GLN A 135 2.27 -15.17 23.54
CA GLN A 135 3.43 -16.07 23.60
C GLN A 135 3.83 -16.63 22.22
N ARG A 136 3.78 -15.77 21.20
CA ARG A 136 4.11 -16.12 19.80
C ARG A 136 5.29 -15.28 19.30
N PRO A 137 6.13 -15.82 18.38
CA PRO A 137 7.22 -15.06 17.78
C PRO A 137 6.70 -13.82 17.03
N PHE A 138 7.27 -12.64 17.30
CA PHE A 138 6.88 -11.39 16.63
C PHE A 138 6.98 -11.47 15.10
N ALA A 139 7.88 -12.28 14.56
CA ALA A 139 8.02 -12.50 13.12
C ALA A 139 6.69 -12.89 12.44
N GLN A 140 5.79 -13.59 13.15
CA GLN A 140 4.46 -13.97 12.65
C GLN A 140 3.52 -12.77 12.44
N TYR A 141 3.75 -11.66 13.14
CA TYR A 141 2.93 -10.45 13.08
C TYR A 141 3.63 -9.27 12.39
N SER A 142 4.82 -9.51 11.83
CA SER A 142 5.65 -8.49 11.17
C SER A 142 4.89 -7.73 10.07
N LEU A 143 4.15 -8.43 9.21
CA LEU A 143 3.31 -7.79 8.19
C LEU A 143 2.23 -6.88 8.79
N VAL A 144 1.59 -7.32 9.88
CA VAL A 144 0.59 -6.53 10.60
C VAL A 144 1.22 -5.30 11.24
N ALA A 145 2.42 -5.42 11.80
CA ALA A 145 3.15 -4.28 12.35
C ALA A 145 3.47 -3.22 11.27
N LEU A 146 3.96 -3.66 10.11
CA LEU A 146 4.33 -2.74 9.03
C LEU A 146 3.11 -2.08 8.38
N PHE A 147 2.13 -2.86 7.92
CA PHE A 147 0.94 -2.29 7.30
C PHE A 147 0.00 -1.62 8.31
N GLY A 148 0.00 -2.05 9.57
CA GLY A 148 -0.84 -1.48 10.63
C GLY A 148 -0.55 0.00 10.89
N SER A 149 0.67 0.44 10.63
CA SER A 149 1.05 1.87 10.62
C SER A 149 0.24 2.72 9.64
N ALA A 150 -0.69 2.16 8.86
CA ALA A 150 -1.73 2.93 8.16
C ALA A 150 -2.51 3.88 9.07
N ALA A 151 -2.67 3.51 10.35
CA ALA A 151 -3.35 4.31 11.36
C ALA A 151 -2.42 5.33 12.06
N SER A 152 -1.16 5.47 11.60
CA SER A 152 -0.21 6.48 12.13
C SER A 152 -0.79 7.90 12.25
N PRO A 153 -1.65 8.40 11.33
CA PRO A 153 -2.24 9.71 11.48
C PRO A 153 -3.00 9.92 12.79
N VAL A 154 -3.60 8.87 13.37
CA VAL A 154 -4.27 8.94 14.68
C VAL A 154 -3.33 9.50 15.74
N ILE A 155 -2.08 9.01 15.77
CA ILE A 155 -1.07 9.42 16.75
C ILE A 155 -0.71 10.90 16.57
N SER A 156 -0.40 11.32 15.34
CA SER A 156 -0.06 12.71 15.06
C SER A 156 -1.25 13.67 15.21
N TYR A 157 -2.47 13.20 14.95
CA TYR A 157 -3.68 14.01 15.11
C TYR A 157 -4.01 14.24 16.59
N LEU A 158 -3.88 13.21 17.43
CA LEU A 158 -4.00 13.37 18.89
C LEU A 158 -2.90 14.27 19.47
N ALA A 159 -1.67 14.16 18.96
CA ALA A 159 -0.53 14.94 19.45
C ALA A 159 -0.54 16.39 18.99
N PHE A 160 -0.89 16.66 17.73
CA PHE A 160 -0.71 17.97 17.08
C PHE A 160 -1.98 18.53 16.42
N GLY A 161 -2.99 17.71 16.15
CA GLY A 161 -4.21 18.09 15.43
C GLY A 161 -5.33 18.60 16.35
N LEU A 162 -5.51 17.98 17.52
CA LEU A 162 -6.55 18.37 18.50
C LEU A 162 -6.22 19.63 19.32
N GLN A 163 -5.04 20.24 19.09
CA GLN A 163 -4.58 21.43 19.83
C GLN A 163 -4.52 21.23 21.36
N LEU A 164 -4.40 19.97 21.82
CA LEU A 164 -4.15 19.65 23.22
C LEU A 164 -2.75 20.12 23.65
N PRO A 165 -2.53 20.44 24.93
CA PRO A 165 -1.18 20.66 25.45
C PRO A 165 -0.28 19.45 25.11
N LEU A 166 0.93 19.68 24.61
CA LEU A 166 1.82 18.61 24.13
C LEU A 166 2.09 17.53 25.19
N VAL A 167 2.14 17.93 26.46
CA VAL A 167 2.32 17.03 27.62
C VAL A 167 1.18 16.02 27.76
N VAL A 168 0.00 16.33 27.22
CA VAL A 168 -1.18 15.44 27.20
C VAL A 168 -1.32 14.76 25.83
N GLY A 169 -1.21 15.53 24.75
CA GLY A 169 -1.43 15.02 23.39
C GLY A 169 -0.44 13.93 22.98
N ILE A 170 0.86 14.07 23.31
CA ILE A 170 1.88 13.09 22.95
C ILE A 170 1.66 11.75 23.68
N PRO A 171 1.54 11.69 25.02
CA PRO A 171 1.25 10.44 25.71
C PRO A 171 -0.07 9.80 25.27
N LEU A 172 -1.11 10.61 25.04
CA LEU A 172 -2.40 10.11 24.55
C LEU A 172 -2.26 9.46 23.17
N GLY A 173 -1.59 10.14 22.23
CA GLY A 173 -1.33 9.61 20.89
C GLY A 173 -0.55 8.29 20.93
N TYR A 174 0.49 8.20 21.77
CA TYR A 174 1.28 6.99 21.92
C TYR A 174 0.49 5.86 22.58
N GLY A 175 -0.28 6.17 23.64
CA GLY A 175 -1.15 5.20 24.32
C GLY A 175 -2.20 4.61 23.36
N VAL A 176 -2.89 5.45 22.61
CA VAL A 176 -3.86 5.00 21.59
C VAL A 176 -3.18 4.22 20.48
N GLY A 177 -2.00 4.65 20.01
CA GLY A 177 -1.23 3.93 19.00
C GLY A 177 -0.83 2.51 19.43
N LEU A 178 -0.42 2.34 20.69
CA LEU A 178 -0.13 1.02 21.28
C LEU A 178 -1.39 0.15 21.34
N LEU A 179 -2.53 0.72 21.77
CA LEU A 179 -3.82 0.02 21.80
C LEU A 179 -4.25 -0.44 20.40
N ILE A 180 -4.17 0.43 19.40
CA ILE A 180 -4.43 0.11 18.00
C ILE A 180 -3.53 -1.04 17.53
N GLY A 181 -2.23 -0.96 17.83
CA GLY A 181 -1.29 -2.04 17.51
C GLY A 181 -1.65 -3.38 18.15
N MET A 182 -2.18 -3.37 19.38
CA MET A 182 -2.57 -4.61 20.05
C MET A 182 -3.82 -5.27 19.46
N ILE A 183 -4.78 -4.50 18.95
CA ILE A 183 -6.04 -5.05 18.40
C ILE A 183 -5.93 -5.49 16.93
N LEU A 184 -5.02 -4.88 16.16
CA LEU A 184 -4.91 -5.11 14.71
C LEU A 184 -4.64 -6.58 14.32
N PRO A 185 -3.77 -7.35 15.00
CA PRO A 185 -3.51 -8.74 14.64
C PRO A 185 -4.78 -9.60 14.64
N ALA A 186 -5.62 -9.49 15.68
CA ALA A 186 -6.86 -10.25 15.79
C ALA A 186 -7.86 -9.87 14.68
N LEU A 187 -8.04 -8.56 14.44
CA LEU A 187 -8.95 -8.06 13.40
C LEU A 187 -8.50 -8.45 11.99
N SER A 188 -7.22 -8.29 11.69
CA SER A 188 -6.67 -8.59 10.36
C SER A 188 -6.84 -10.07 9.96
N ALA A 189 -6.78 -10.99 10.92
CA ALA A 189 -7.00 -12.42 10.69
C ALA A 189 -8.46 -12.72 10.31
N GLN A 190 -9.42 -12.09 11.00
CA GLN A 190 -10.85 -12.27 10.72
C GLN A 190 -11.26 -11.63 9.39
N PHE A 191 -10.76 -10.42 9.11
CA PHE A 191 -11.12 -9.71 7.89
C PHE A 191 -10.57 -10.33 6.61
N LEU A 192 -9.49 -11.13 6.69
CA LEU A 192 -9.04 -11.91 5.54
C LEU A 192 -10.13 -12.85 5.01
N GLN A 193 -10.94 -13.42 5.92
CA GLN A 193 -12.07 -14.29 5.57
C GLN A 193 -13.24 -13.48 5.03
N PHE A 194 -13.50 -12.30 5.61
CA PHE A 194 -14.59 -11.41 5.21
C PHE A 194 -14.58 -11.06 3.71
N HIS A 195 -13.40 -10.76 3.15
CA HIS A 195 -13.24 -10.50 1.71
C HIS A 195 -12.67 -11.68 0.90
N GLN A 196 -12.56 -12.86 1.52
CA GLN A 196 -12.12 -14.12 0.91
C GLN A 196 -10.74 -14.07 0.20
N GLY A 197 -9.86 -13.16 0.63
CA GLY A 197 -8.53 -12.98 0.04
C GLY A 197 -8.53 -12.35 -1.37
N PHE A 198 -9.58 -11.60 -1.73
CA PHE A 198 -9.66 -10.86 -2.99
C PHE A 198 -9.25 -9.39 -2.89
N SER A 199 -9.11 -8.85 -1.68
CA SER A 199 -8.40 -7.59 -1.45
C SER A 199 -6.95 -7.89 -1.03
N LEU A 200 -5.99 -7.36 -1.78
CA LEU A 200 -4.58 -7.45 -1.42
C LEU A 200 -4.24 -6.60 -0.19
N TYR A 201 -5.02 -5.56 0.10
CA TYR A 201 -4.77 -4.60 1.18
C TYR A 201 -5.52 -4.95 2.46
N ASN A 202 -5.52 -6.22 2.86
CA ASN A 202 -6.26 -6.73 4.03
C ASN A 202 -6.00 -5.92 5.32
N ILE A 203 -4.74 -5.64 5.64
CA ILE A 203 -4.41 -4.90 6.87
C ILE A 203 -4.84 -3.43 6.76
N GLY A 204 -4.90 -2.87 5.55
CA GLY A 204 -5.48 -1.55 5.31
C GLY A 204 -6.99 -1.50 5.56
N PHE A 205 -7.70 -2.60 5.26
CA PHE A 205 -9.10 -2.76 5.65
C PHE A 205 -9.26 -2.82 7.18
N ALA A 206 -8.45 -3.63 7.85
CA ALA A 206 -8.46 -3.73 9.31
C ALA A 206 -8.19 -2.38 9.99
N ALA A 207 -7.16 -1.65 9.52
CA ALA A 207 -6.85 -0.30 9.99
C ALA A 207 -8.01 0.67 9.73
N GLY A 208 -8.65 0.60 8.57
CA GLY A 208 -9.82 1.41 8.24
C GLY A 208 -10.97 1.22 9.21
N ILE A 209 -11.30 -0.03 9.55
CA ILE A 209 -12.32 -0.34 10.57
C ILE A 209 -11.94 0.27 11.92
N VAL A 210 -10.69 0.08 12.38
CA VAL A 210 -10.23 0.63 13.66
C VAL A 210 -10.32 2.16 13.68
N THR A 211 -9.85 2.83 12.63
CA THR A 211 -9.91 4.29 12.53
C THR A 211 -11.34 4.82 12.38
N MET A 212 -12.25 4.07 11.74
CA MET A 212 -13.66 4.44 11.66
C MET A 212 -14.29 4.45 13.06
N PHE A 213 -14.06 3.42 13.86
CA PHE A 213 -14.52 3.40 15.25
C PHE A 213 -13.90 4.55 16.04
N PHE A 214 -12.60 4.76 15.90
CA PHE A 214 -11.90 5.87 16.57
C PHE A 214 -12.49 7.24 16.22
N THR A 215 -12.66 7.56 14.93
CA THR A 215 -13.28 8.80 14.47
C THR A 215 -14.72 8.94 14.93
N SER A 216 -15.48 7.84 14.96
CA SER A 216 -16.87 7.85 15.46
C SER A 216 -16.94 8.18 16.95
N PHE A 217 -16.02 7.64 17.76
CA PHE A 217 -15.92 7.99 19.17
C PHE A 217 -15.49 9.45 19.38
N LEU A 218 -14.54 9.97 18.60
CA LEU A 218 -14.18 11.39 18.68
C LEU A 218 -15.36 12.31 18.39
N ARG A 219 -16.15 12.00 17.36
CA ARG A 219 -17.36 12.77 17.01
C ARG A 219 -18.43 12.75 18.10
N LEU A 220 -18.47 11.72 18.96
CA LEU A 220 -19.37 11.69 20.12
C LEU A 220 -19.02 12.78 21.16
N PHE A 221 -17.76 13.23 21.18
CA PHE A 221 -17.28 14.31 22.04
C PHE A 221 -17.19 15.64 21.28
N ASP A 222 -17.92 15.80 20.18
CA ASP A 222 -17.93 16.98 19.30
C ASP A 222 -16.53 17.36 18.75
N ALA A 223 -15.59 16.40 18.73
CA ALA A 223 -14.28 16.58 18.12
C ALA A 223 -14.35 16.26 16.63
N ASP A 224 -14.56 17.29 15.81
CA ASP A 224 -14.61 17.14 14.36
C ASP A 224 -13.24 16.83 13.75
N VAL A 225 -13.15 15.65 13.14
CA VAL A 225 -11.97 15.24 12.36
C VAL A 225 -12.12 15.75 10.93
N ILE A 226 -11.63 16.96 10.70
CA ILE A 226 -11.63 17.59 9.37
C ILE A 226 -10.44 17.05 8.55
N PRO A 227 -10.69 16.43 7.38
CA PRO A 227 -9.63 15.99 6.49
C PRO A 227 -8.84 17.18 5.92
N GLN A 228 -7.53 17.07 5.89
CA GLN A 228 -6.64 18.03 5.25
C GLN A 228 -6.04 17.47 3.96
N THR A 229 -6.00 18.32 2.93
CA THR A 229 -5.38 18.03 1.64
C THR A 229 -4.31 19.08 1.36
N ILE A 230 -3.05 18.67 1.48
CA ILE A 230 -1.85 19.43 1.18
C ILE A 230 -1.07 18.64 0.14
N VAL A 231 -0.95 19.17 -1.07
CA VAL A 231 -0.28 18.50 -2.19
C VAL A 231 0.58 19.52 -2.92
N SER A 232 1.82 19.15 -3.25
CA SER A 232 2.68 19.93 -4.17
C SER A 232 2.97 19.10 -5.42
N THR A 233 2.97 19.78 -6.57
CA THR A 233 3.36 19.20 -7.86
C THR A 233 4.63 19.81 -8.43
N ASP A 234 5.33 20.66 -7.66
CA ASP A 234 6.52 21.41 -8.09
C ASP A 234 7.68 20.51 -8.53
N HIS A 235 7.70 19.26 -8.04
CA HIS A 235 8.74 18.28 -8.33
C HIS A 235 8.31 17.20 -9.33
N HIS A 236 7.21 17.41 -10.06
CA HIS A 236 6.64 16.43 -11.00
C HIS A 236 7.70 15.74 -11.87
N THR A 237 8.51 16.52 -12.59
CA THR A 237 9.52 16.01 -13.54
C THR A 237 10.57 15.15 -12.84
N PHE A 238 11.03 15.56 -11.66
CA PHE A 238 11.98 14.79 -10.86
C PHE A 238 11.38 13.43 -10.46
N LEU A 239 10.12 13.41 -10.03
CA LEU A 239 9.43 12.18 -9.63
C LEU A 239 9.18 11.24 -10.82
N VAL A 240 8.90 11.78 -12.01
CA VAL A 240 8.79 10.99 -13.25
C VAL A 240 10.10 10.23 -13.52
N TYR A 241 11.24 10.94 -13.51
CA TYR A 241 12.54 10.31 -13.72
C TYR A 241 12.89 9.32 -12.61
N PHE A 242 12.55 9.63 -11.35
CA PHE A 242 12.75 8.70 -10.24
C PHE A 242 12.03 7.37 -10.45
N VAL A 243 10.73 7.39 -10.80
CA VAL A 243 9.95 6.15 -11.05
C VAL A 243 10.49 5.41 -12.27
N LEU A 244 10.86 6.14 -13.33
CA LEU A 244 11.40 5.55 -14.56
C LEU A 244 12.72 4.82 -14.27
N ILE A 245 13.67 5.50 -13.61
CA ILE A 245 14.98 4.93 -13.27
C ILE A 245 14.80 3.74 -12.32
N LEU A 246 13.97 3.85 -11.28
CA LEU A 246 13.69 2.75 -10.37
C LEU A 246 13.13 1.53 -11.10
N SER A 247 12.18 1.73 -12.02
CA SER A 247 11.58 0.66 -12.81
C SER A 247 12.61 0.02 -13.75
N CYS A 248 13.45 0.81 -14.42
CA CYS A 248 14.55 0.30 -15.24
C CYS A 248 15.55 -0.53 -14.42
N LEU A 249 15.96 -0.06 -13.24
CA LEU A 249 16.86 -0.78 -12.35
C LEU A 249 16.26 -2.10 -11.86
N LEU A 250 14.99 -2.09 -11.43
CA LEU A 250 14.29 -3.32 -11.03
C LEU A 250 14.21 -4.32 -12.18
N PHE A 251 13.94 -3.87 -13.40
CA PHE A 251 13.89 -4.74 -14.58
C PHE A 251 15.26 -5.33 -14.89
N ALA A 252 16.31 -4.49 -14.95
CA ALA A 252 17.66 -4.92 -15.26
C ALA A 252 18.21 -5.91 -14.22
N ILE A 253 18.04 -5.61 -12.92
CA ILE A 253 18.44 -6.52 -11.84
C ILE A 253 17.62 -7.81 -11.92
N GLY A 254 16.31 -7.72 -12.12
CA GLY A 254 15.45 -8.89 -12.23
C GLY A 254 15.84 -9.81 -13.39
N TYR A 255 16.17 -9.22 -14.54
CA TYR A 255 16.65 -9.92 -15.73
C TYR A 255 18.00 -10.61 -15.48
N ILE A 256 18.96 -9.93 -14.86
CA ILE A 256 20.27 -10.50 -14.51
C ILE A 256 20.13 -11.65 -13.51
N VAL A 257 19.30 -11.48 -12.46
CA VAL A 257 19.04 -12.50 -11.43
C VAL A 257 18.29 -13.70 -12.01
N ASN A 258 17.56 -13.52 -13.11
CA ASN A 258 16.88 -14.58 -13.85
C ASN A 258 17.73 -15.11 -15.02
N ASP A 259 19.06 -15.13 -14.87
CA ASP A 259 20.01 -15.64 -15.86
C ASP A 259 19.86 -15.03 -17.26
N ARG A 260 19.54 -13.72 -17.31
CA ARG A 260 19.27 -12.98 -18.56
C ARG A 260 18.14 -13.62 -19.36
N SER A 261 17.13 -14.14 -18.68
CA SER A 261 15.94 -14.73 -19.29
C SER A 261 14.66 -13.99 -18.91
N LEU A 262 13.70 -13.98 -19.83
CA LEU A 262 12.32 -13.54 -19.56
C LEU A 262 11.39 -14.71 -19.20
N THR A 263 11.93 -15.93 -19.15
CA THR A 263 11.17 -17.14 -18.80
C THR A 263 10.53 -16.97 -17.41
N GLY A 264 9.24 -17.26 -17.33
CA GLY A 264 8.46 -17.16 -16.10
C GLY A 264 7.47 -15.99 -16.08
N LEU A 265 7.74 -14.88 -16.79
CA LEU A 265 6.83 -13.72 -16.83
C LEU A 265 5.47 -14.07 -17.44
N GLU A 266 5.46 -14.83 -18.53
CA GLU A 266 4.20 -15.25 -19.16
C GLU A 266 3.32 -16.07 -18.19
N LYS A 267 3.93 -17.01 -17.46
CA LYS A 267 3.25 -17.82 -16.45
C LYS A 267 2.75 -16.96 -15.29
N LEU A 268 3.53 -15.97 -14.85
CA LEU A 268 3.12 -15.00 -13.83
C LEU A 268 1.85 -14.25 -14.26
N PHE A 269 1.79 -13.77 -15.51
CA PHE A 269 0.63 -13.03 -16.02
C PHE A 269 -0.63 -13.87 -16.22
N GLN A 270 -0.53 -15.20 -16.12
CA GLN A 270 -1.66 -16.13 -16.17
C GLN A 270 -2.23 -16.45 -14.78
N THR A 271 -1.56 -16.00 -13.71
CA THR A 271 -2.05 -16.19 -12.34
C THR A 271 -3.25 -15.29 -12.05
N SER A 272 -4.09 -15.72 -11.12
CA SER A 272 -5.23 -14.89 -10.69
C SER A 272 -4.83 -13.79 -9.71
N GLY A 273 -3.76 -14.00 -8.93
CA GLY A 273 -3.39 -13.15 -7.79
C GLY A 273 -4.24 -13.38 -6.52
N LYS A 274 -5.21 -14.30 -6.55
CA LYS A 274 -6.09 -14.65 -5.41
C LYS A 274 -5.31 -15.34 -4.27
N LEU A 275 -5.78 -15.18 -3.02
CA LEU A 275 -5.26 -15.88 -1.82
C LEU A 275 -3.77 -15.63 -1.57
N MET A 276 -3.37 -14.35 -1.57
CA MET A 276 -2.02 -13.94 -1.20
C MET A 276 -0.95 -14.66 -2.04
N THR A 277 -1.06 -14.58 -3.38
CA THR A 277 -0.10 -15.22 -4.29
C THR A 277 1.28 -14.54 -4.22
N ASP A 278 2.23 -15.16 -3.52
CA ASP A 278 3.60 -14.68 -3.40
C ASP A 278 4.43 -15.01 -4.66
N PHE A 279 4.61 -14.02 -5.53
CA PHE A 279 5.34 -14.21 -6.78
C PHE A 279 6.83 -14.44 -6.57
N VAL A 280 7.40 -13.95 -5.47
CA VAL A 280 8.80 -14.20 -5.15
C VAL A 280 9.02 -15.67 -4.81
N THR A 281 8.13 -16.24 -4.00
CA THR A 281 8.19 -17.66 -3.61
C THR A 281 7.82 -18.61 -4.75
N ILE A 282 6.90 -18.21 -5.65
CA ILE A 282 6.40 -19.06 -6.74
C ILE A 282 7.29 -18.99 -7.99
N PHE A 283 7.66 -17.79 -8.43
CA PHE A 283 8.40 -17.55 -9.68
C PHE A 283 9.87 -17.21 -9.47
N GLY A 284 10.29 -16.93 -8.24
CA GLY A 284 11.64 -16.49 -7.91
C GLY A 284 11.79 -14.96 -7.95
N LEU A 285 12.85 -14.47 -7.29
CA LEU A 285 13.10 -13.04 -7.14
C LEU A 285 13.28 -12.31 -8.47
N GLY A 286 14.00 -12.88 -9.43
CA GLY A 286 14.26 -12.22 -10.72
C GLY A 286 12.98 -11.93 -11.50
N VAL A 287 12.08 -12.91 -11.62
CA VAL A 287 10.78 -12.75 -12.29
C VAL A 287 9.88 -11.76 -11.53
N ALA A 288 9.87 -11.82 -10.20
CA ALA A 288 9.12 -10.87 -9.39
C ALA A 288 9.61 -9.42 -9.60
N LEU A 289 10.92 -9.16 -9.57
CA LEU A 289 11.50 -7.83 -9.79
C LEU A 289 11.17 -7.28 -11.20
N MET A 290 11.23 -8.11 -12.23
CA MET A 290 10.79 -7.72 -13.58
C MET A 290 9.31 -7.35 -13.62
N ASN A 291 8.43 -8.10 -12.94
CA ASN A 291 7.02 -7.75 -12.86
C ASN A 291 6.78 -6.45 -12.06
N MET A 292 7.50 -6.25 -10.95
CA MET A 292 7.46 -4.99 -10.19
C MET A 292 7.83 -3.79 -11.07
N ALA A 293 8.85 -3.92 -11.92
CA ALA A 293 9.24 -2.90 -12.89
C ALA A 293 8.14 -2.61 -13.92
N LEU A 294 7.53 -3.64 -14.51
CA LEU A 294 6.44 -3.49 -15.47
C LEU A 294 5.22 -2.81 -14.83
N MET A 295 4.94 -3.09 -13.56
CA MET A 295 3.91 -2.37 -12.80
C MET A 295 4.27 -0.89 -12.61
N GLY A 296 5.54 -0.57 -12.36
CA GLY A 296 6.04 0.80 -12.29
C GLY A 296 5.85 1.58 -13.60
N PHE A 297 6.27 0.99 -14.73
CA PHE A 297 6.05 1.58 -16.06
C PHE A 297 4.56 1.75 -16.37
N LEU A 298 3.72 0.77 -16.02
CA LEU A 298 2.27 0.84 -16.21
C LEU A 298 1.67 2.02 -15.43
N MET A 299 2.01 2.17 -14.14
CA MET A 299 1.47 3.27 -13.33
C MET A 299 1.97 4.63 -13.83
N LEU A 300 3.25 4.75 -14.19
CA LEU A 300 3.79 5.99 -14.74
C LEU A 300 3.11 6.37 -16.05
N GLY A 301 2.99 5.42 -16.98
CA GLY A 301 2.29 5.62 -18.24
C GLY A 301 0.83 5.99 -18.05
N PHE A 302 0.14 5.36 -17.09
CA PHE A 302 -1.24 5.68 -16.74
C PHE A 302 -1.40 7.11 -16.22
N ILE A 303 -0.51 7.56 -15.32
CA ILE A 303 -0.53 8.93 -14.79
C ILE A 303 -0.35 9.94 -15.93
N LEU A 304 0.64 9.74 -16.80
CA LEU A 304 0.91 10.64 -17.92
C LEU A 304 -0.25 10.66 -18.94
N LEU A 305 -0.84 9.50 -19.24
CA LEU A 305 -1.99 9.38 -20.14
C LEU A 305 -3.21 10.16 -19.62
N MET A 306 -3.42 10.15 -18.30
CA MET A 306 -4.50 10.90 -17.64
C MET A 306 -4.14 12.36 -17.37
N GLN A 307 -2.99 12.85 -17.87
CA GLN A 307 -2.49 14.21 -17.66
C GLN A 307 -2.33 14.56 -16.17
N GLY A 308 -1.96 13.56 -15.37
CA GLY A 308 -1.70 13.71 -13.95
C GLY A 308 -0.31 14.24 -13.63
N GLN A 309 -0.22 14.95 -12.50
CA GLN A 309 1.07 15.40 -11.96
C GLN A 309 1.42 14.61 -10.69
N LEU A 310 2.57 13.96 -10.70
CA LEU A 310 3.17 13.30 -9.52
C LEU A 310 3.40 14.28 -8.36
N SER A 311 3.10 13.79 -7.18
CA SER A 311 3.29 14.40 -5.86
C SER A 311 3.74 13.32 -4.85
N GLY A 312 4.01 13.67 -3.60
CA GLY A 312 4.36 12.69 -2.56
C GLY A 312 3.34 11.55 -2.43
N PRO A 313 2.03 11.85 -2.28
CA PRO A 313 0.97 10.83 -2.23
C PRO A 313 0.90 9.94 -3.47
N LEU A 314 0.96 10.51 -4.68
CA LEU A 314 0.90 9.72 -5.91
C LEU A 314 2.15 8.86 -6.09
N LEU A 315 3.34 9.37 -5.77
CA LEU A 315 4.55 8.56 -5.78
C LEU A 315 4.42 7.38 -4.80
N GLY A 316 3.90 7.62 -3.61
CA GLY A 316 3.69 6.54 -2.66
C GLY A 316 2.65 5.50 -3.12
N ALA A 317 1.63 5.93 -3.86
CA ALA A 317 0.69 5.01 -4.52
C ALA A 317 1.39 4.15 -5.58
N VAL A 318 2.24 4.74 -6.42
CA VAL A 318 3.04 4.01 -7.42
C VAL A 318 3.99 3.01 -6.75
N LEU A 319 4.73 3.43 -5.72
CA LEU A 319 5.65 2.56 -4.98
C LEU A 319 4.91 1.39 -4.31
N THR A 320 3.69 1.62 -3.82
CA THR A 320 2.82 0.57 -3.31
C THR A 320 2.53 -0.45 -4.41
N VAL A 321 2.06 -0.03 -5.58
CA VAL A 321 1.74 -0.95 -6.69
C VAL A 321 2.99 -1.67 -7.22
N ILE A 322 4.14 -1.01 -7.27
CA ILE A 322 5.43 -1.67 -7.54
C ILE A 322 5.70 -2.76 -6.50
N GLY A 323 5.54 -2.47 -5.21
CA GLY A 323 5.68 -3.44 -4.13
C GLY A 323 4.75 -4.65 -4.27
N PHE A 324 3.47 -4.42 -4.55
CA PHE A 324 2.49 -5.47 -4.82
C PHE A 324 2.74 -6.18 -6.19
N GLY A 325 3.62 -5.67 -7.03
CA GLY A 325 4.18 -6.43 -8.15
C GLY A 325 4.99 -7.66 -7.72
N ALA A 326 5.44 -7.73 -6.45
CA ALA A 326 5.99 -8.96 -5.86
C ALA A 326 4.89 -9.89 -5.30
N PHE A 327 3.64 -9.42 -5.26
CA PHE A 327 2.56 -10.03 -4.49
C PHE A 327 1.18 -9.73 -5.09
N GLY A 328 0.70 -10.64 -5.95
CA GLY A 328 -0.67 -10.63 -6.48
C GLY A 328 -0.95 -9.70 -7.66
N ASN A 329 -0.22 -8.58 -7.84
CA ASN A 329 -0.47 -7.64 -8.94
C ASN A 329 0.39 -7.89 -10.17
N HIS A 330 -0.23 -7.85 -11.35
CA HIS A 330 0.45 -7.76 -12.64
C HIS A 330 -0.39 -6.96 -13.64
N TRP A 331 0.19 -6.58 -14.78
CA TRP A 331 -0.50 -5.66 -15.69
C TRP A 331 -1.85 -6.21 -16.19
N LYS A 332 -1.95 -7.51 -16.53
CA LYS A 332 -3.21 -8.11 -17.04
C LYS A 332 -4.37 -8.09 -16.02
N ASN A 333 -4.11 -8.18 -14.72
CA ASN A 333 -5.17 -8.16 -13.71
C ASN A 333 -5.45 -6.75 -13.17
N SER A 334 -4.48 -5.83 -13.29
CA SER A 334 -4.59 -4.46 -12.80
C SER A 334 -5.24 -3.50 -13.82
N VAL A 335 -4.92 -3.63 -15.12
CA VAL A 335 -5.47 -2.74 -16.18
C VAL A 335 -7.01 -2.69 -16.18
N PRO A 336 -7.74 -3.82 -16.06
CA PRO A 336 -9.20 -3.75 -16.02
C PRO A 336 -9.75 -2.92 -14.85
N ILE A 337 -9.07 -2.93 -13.70
CA ILE A 337 -9.47 -2.09 -12.55
C ILE A 337 -9.28 -0.60 -12.89
N LEU A 338 -8.14 -0.23 -13.48
CA LEU A 338 -7.86 1.14 -13.90
C LEU A 338 -8.92 1.65 -14.89
N ILE A 339 -9.28 0.82 -15.87
CA ILE A 339 -10.34 1.12 -16.85
C ILE A 339 -11.67 1.38 -16.13
N GLY A 340 -12.04 0.53 -15.16
CA GLY A 340 -13.28 0.70 -14.39
C GLY A 340 -13.35 2.03 -13.64
N VAL A 341 -12.26 2.44 -12.98
CA VAL A 341 -12.21 3.74 -12.28
C VAL A 341 -12.30 4.91 -13.25
N VAL A 342 -11.62 4.84 -14.40
CA VAL A 342 -11.71 5.89 -15.44
C VAL A 342 -13.12 5.98 -16.01
N ILE A 343 -13.79 4.85 -16.25
CA ILE A 343 -15.19 4.84 -16.70
C ILE A 343 -16.08 5.53 -15.66
N ALA A 344 -15.96 5.15 -14.38
CA ALA A 344 -16.76 5.76 -13.32
C ALA A 344 -16.56 7.28 -13.22
N SER A 345 -15.31 7.72 -13.33
CA SER A 345 -14.95 9.13 -13.20
C SER A 345 -15.36 9.97 -14.42
N LYS A 346 -15.24 9.44 -15.64
CA LYS A 346 -15.49 10.20 -16.88
C LYS A 346 -16.92 10.16 -17.37
N PHE A 347 -17.68 9.10 -17.06
CA PHE A 347 -19.07 8.97 -17.47
C PHE A 347 -20.06 9.47 -16.40
N GLY A 348 -19.60 10.33 -15.47
CA GLY A 348 -20.45 10.97 -14.47
C GLY A 348 -21.09 10.02 -13.46
N LEU A 349 -20.56 8.80 -13.29
CA LEU A 349 -21.05 7.85 -12.29
C LEU A 349 -20.60 8.24 -10.87
N THR A 350 -19.64 9.16 -10.79
CA THR A 350 -19.20 9.83 -9.56
C THR A 350 -19.29 11.35 -9.77
N ALA A 351 -19.52 12.12 -8.70
CA ALA A 351 -19.44 13.58 -8.72
C ALA A 351 -18.10 14.07 -9.30
N ASP A 352 -18.00 15.32 -9.77
CA ASP A 352 -16.77 15.88 -10.36
C ASP A 352 -15.52 15.57 -9.50
N VAL A 353 -14.75 14.57 -9.92
CA VAL A 353 -13.55 14.10 -9.21
C VAL A 353 -12.33 14.78 -9.84
N SER A 354 -11.49 15.40 -9.03
CA SER A 354 -10.20 15.92 -9.49
C SER A 354 -9.32 14.82 -10.07
N THR A 355 -8.46 15.17 -11.04
CA THR A 355 -7.51 14.21 -11.64
C THR A 355 -6.66 13.51 -10.57
N PHE A 356 -6.22 14.24 -9.54
CA PHE A 356 -5.47 13.67 -8.42
C PHE A 356 -6.25 12.58 -7.68
N SER A 357 -7.50 12.86 -7.29
CA SER A 357 -8.34 11.90 -6.57
C SER A 357 -8.69 10.67 -7.43
N MET A 358 -8.93 10.88 -8.73
CA MET A 358 -9.17 9.79 -9.68
C MET A 358 -7.94 8.89 -9.82
N LEU A 359 -6.74 9.45 -9.92
CA LEU A 359 -5.48 8.70 -9.98
C LEU A 359 -5.20 7.91 -8.70
N MET A 360 -5.35 8.53 -7.53
CA MET A 360 -5.20 7.85 -6.24
C MET A 360 -6.16 6.66 -6.13
N THR A 361 -7.42 6.86 -6.53
CA THR A 361 -8.46 5.83 -6.55
C THR A 361 -8.12 4.69 -7.51
N ALA A 362 -7.67 5.00 -8.72
CA ALA A 362 -7.32 4.01 -9.73
C ALA A 362 -6.11 3.17 -9.34
N ILE A 363 -5.00 3.84 -8.96
CA ILE A 363 -3.73 3.19 -8.65
C ILE A 363 -3.89 2.27 -7.44
N PHE A 364 -4.46 2.75 -6.34
CA PHE A 364 -4.70 1.89 -5.18
C PHE A 364 -5.85 0.89 -5.38
N GLY A 365 -6.79 1.18 -6.27
CA GLY A 365 -7.86 0.25 -6.66
C GLY A 365 -7.33 -1.09 -7.16
N THR A 366 -6.10 -1.13 -7.69
CA THR A 366 -5.41 -2.38 -8.06
C THR A 366 -5.31 -3.41 -6.93
N SER A 367 -5.58 -3.04 -5.67
CA SER A 367 -5.88 -4.00 -4.58
C SER A 367 -6.90 -5.09 -4.97
N LEU A 368 -7.85 -4.75 -5.86
CA LEU A 368 -8.93 -5.61 -6.36
C LEU A 368 -8.53 -6.42 -7.61
N ALA A 369 -7.28 -6.32 -8.06
CA ALA A 369 -6.76 -7.09 -9.18
C ALA A 369 -7.04 -8.60 -9.09
N PRO A 370 -7.07 -9.26 -7.91
CA PRO A 370 -7.49 -10.65 -7.81
C PRO A 370 -8.89 -10.95 -8.36
N ILE A 371 -9.84 -10.01 -8.27
CA ILE A 371 -11.19 -10.16 -8.85
C ILE A 371 -11.08 -10.29 -10.37
N SER A 372 -10.33 -9.38 -11.00
CA SER A 372 -10.05 -9.40 -12.43
C SER A 372 -9.33 -10.67 -12.87
N GLY A 373 -8.30 -11.08 -12.12
CA GLY A 373 -7.51 -12.27 -12.43
C GLY A 373 -8.30 -13.58 -12.32
N TYR A 374 -9.24 -13.68 -11.36
CA TYR A 374 -10.01 -14.90 -11.11
C TYR A 374 -11.35 -14.97 -11.89
N TYR A 375 -12.11 -13.88 -11.96
CA TYR A 375 -13.43 -13.83 -12.63
C TYR A 375 -13.35 -13.27 -14.06
N GLY A 376 -12.23 -12.65 -14.43
CA GLY A 376 -11.99 -12.08 -15.76
C GLY A 376 -12.09 -10.56 -15.79
N PRO A 377 -11.67 -9.94 -16.92
CA PRO A 377 -11.49 -8.49 -17.03
C PRO A 377 -12.78 -7.70 -16.82
N LEU A 378 -13.95 -8.21 -17.23
CA LEU A 378 -15.23 -7.51 -17.02
C LEU A 378 -15.57 -7.38 -15.53
N ALA A 379 -15.32 -8.42 -14.73
CA ALA A 379 -15.48 -8.34 -13.28
C ALA A 379 -14.47 -7.36 -12.66
N GLY A 380 -13.27 -7.27 -13.23
CA GLY A 380 -12.28 -6.25 -12.87
C GLY A 380 -12.77 -4.82 -13.13
N ILE A 381 -13.33 -4.56 -14.31
CA ILE A 381 -13.92 -3.26 -14.65
C ILE A 381 -15.06 -2.90 -13.68
N ALA A 382 -15.96 -3.84 -13.41
CA ALA A 382 -17.04 -3.63 -12.43
C ALA A 382 -16.48 -3.34 -11.02
N ALA A 383 -15.41 -4.02 -10.61
CA ALA A 383 -14.75 -3.78 -9.34
C ALA A 383 -14.11 -2.38 -9.27
N GLY A 384 -13.50 -1.92 -10.36
CA GLY A 384 -13.00 -0.55 -10.48
C GLY A 384 -14.10 0.50 -10.36
N ILE A 385 -15.23 0.30 -11.04
CA ILE A 385 -16.40 1.20 -10.93
C ILE A 385 -16.92 1.25 -9.50
N THR A 386 -17.12 0.08 -8.88
CA THR A 386 -17.65 -0.03 -7.52
C THR A 386 -16.70 0.60 -6.50
N HIS A 387 -15.38 0.41 -6.69
CA HIS A 387 -14.36 1.04 -5.84
C HIS A 387 -14.37 2.56 -5.95
N ALA A 388 -14.50 3.10 -7.17
CA ALA A 388 -14.60 4.54 -7.38
C ALA A 388 -15.85 5.14 -6.72
N ALA A 389 -16.97 4.43 -6.72
CA ALA A 389 -18.18 4.86 -6.02
C ALA A 389 -18.03 4.86 -4.50
N LEU A 390 -17.25 3.94 -3.94
CA LEU A 390 -17.17 3.74 -2.49
C LEU A 390 -16.08 4.59 -1.82
N VAL A 391 -14.95 4.84 -2.48
CA VAL A 391 -13.72 5.39 -1.88
C VAL A 391 -13.92 6.73 -1.15
N SER A 392 -14.74 7.63 -1.71
CA SER A 392 -15.04 8.94 -1.13
C SER A 392 -15.98 8.83 0.07
N ASN A 393 -16.98 7.96 -0.01
CA ASN A 393 -17.94 7.71 1.06
C ASN A 393 -17.26 7.14 2.31
N VAL A 394 -16.33 6.19 2.13
CA VAL A 394 -15.63 5.58 3.28
C VAL A 394 -14.53 6.48 3.84
N ALA A 395 -13.98 7.41 3.05
CA ALA A 395 -13.00 8.38 3.54
C ALA A 395 -13.57 9.27 4.65
N PHE A 396 -14.85 9.65 4.53
CA PHE A 396 -15.57 10.42 5.54
C PHE A 396 -15.66 9.68 6.88
N LEU A 397 -15.82 8.36 6.86
CA LEU A 397 -16.01 7.54 8.06
C LEU A 397 -14.80 7.56 9.01
N HIS A 398 -13.60 7.78 8.47
CA HIS A 398 -12.37 7.84 9.26
C HIS A 398 -11.68 9.21 9.23
N GLY A 399 -12.30 10.24 8.64
CA GLY A 399 -11.81 11.62 8.65
C GLY A 399 -10.37 11.82 8.13
N GLY A 400 -9.87 10.97 7.23
CA GLY A 400 -8.48 11.03 6.77
C GLY A 400 -7.43 10.46 7.75
N LEU A 401 -7.83 9.78 8.84
CA LEU A 401 -6.91 9.16 9.80
C LEU A 401 -6.38 7.77 9.39
N ASN A 402 -6.99 7.16 8.37
CA ASN A 402 -6.47 5.93 7.76
C ASN A 402 -5.78 6.26 6.44
N LEU A 403 -4.47 6.04 6.39
CA LEU A 403 -3.69 6.19 5.17
C LEU A 403 -4.10 5.19 4.09
N TYR A 404 -4.59 4.01 4.48
CA TYR A 404 -5.00 2.96 3.56
C TYR A 404 -6.50 3.00 3.29
N ASN A 405 -7.06 4.21 3.07
CA ASN A 405 -8.47 4.40 2.70
C ASN A 405 -8.89 3.51 1.51
N ASN A 406 -8.02 3.38 0.51
CA ASN A 406 -8.31 2.50 -0.62
C ASN A 406 -8.29 1.01 -0.25
N GLY A 407 -7.47 0.62 0.73
CA GLY A 407 -7.53 -0.73 1.32
C GLY A 407 -8.86 -0.97 2.02
N PHE A 408 -9.34 0.03 2.76
CA PHE A 408 -10.65 0.03 3.41
C PHE A 408 -11.81 -0.09 2.42
N SER A 409 -11.83 0.74 1.38
CA SER A 409 -12.82 0.62 0.29
C SER A 409 -12.74 -0.76 -0.40
N SER A 410 -11.53 -1.21 -0.79
CA SER A 410 -11.37 -2.48 -1.51
C SER A 410 -11.83 -3.71 -0.72
N GLY A 411 -11.66 -3.71 0.61
CA GLY A 411 -12.15 -4.81 1.44
C GLY A 411 -13.68 -4.94 1.39
N PHE A 412 -14.41 -3.84 1.44
CA PHE A 412 -15.87 -3.84 1.26
C PHE A 412 -16.28 -4.24 -0.15
N VAL A 413 -15.63 -3.69 -1.18
CA VAL A 413 -15.91 -4.03 -2.59
C VAL A 413 -15.74 -5.54 -2.81
N ALA A 414 -14.64 -6.11 -2.34
CA ALA A 414 -14.40 -7.55 -2.44
C ALA A 414 -15.43 -8.36 -1.65
N ALA A 415 -15.73 -8.00 -0.40
CA ALA A 415 -16.71 -8.70 0.42
C ALA A 415 -18.12 -8.69 -0.18
N ALA A 416 -18.53 -7.60 -0.85
CA ALA A 416 -19.83 -7.49 -1.50
C ALA A 416 -19.87 -8.20 -2.87
N MET A 417 -18.85 -8.00 -3.72
CA MET A 417 -18.87 -8.50 -5.09
C MET A 417 -18.58 -10.00 -5.20
N VAL A 418 -17.65 -10.52 -4.39
CA VAL A 418 -17.16 -11.90 -4.53
C VAL A 418 -18.27 -12.93 -4.36
N PRO A 419 -19.14 -12.88 -3.33
CA PRO A 419 -20.25 -13.83 -3.20
C PRO A 419 -21.19 -13.83 -4.41
N ILE A 420 -21.53 -12.64 -4.93
CA ILE A 420 -22.42 -12.48 -6.09
C ILE A 420 -21.76 -13.08 -7.35
N LEU A 421 -20.47 -12.79 -7.56
CA LEU A 421 -19.73 -13.33 -8.70
C LEU A 421 -19.57 -14.85 -8.63
N ASP A 422 -19.40 -15.41 -7.43
CA ASP A 422 -19.37 -16.86 -7.23
C ASP A 422 -20.72 -17.50 -7.56
N GLU A 423 -21.85 -16.93 -7.12
CA GLU A 423 -23.17 -17.43 -7.49
C GLU A 423 -23.44 -17.36 -8.99
N ILE A 424 -23.11 -16.24 -9.65
CA ILE A 424 -23.23 -16.10 -11.12
C ILE A 424 -22.40 -17.17 -11.83
N LYS A 425 -21.18 -17.43 -11.34
CA LYS A 425 -20.29 -18.45 -11.90
C LYS A 425 -20.85 -19.85 -11.69
N GLN A 426 -21.45 -20.14 -10.54
CA GLN A 426 -22.11 -21.41 -10.26
C GLN A 426 -23.34 -21.62 -11.14
N PHE A 427 -24.20 -20.62 -11.28
CA PHE A 427 -25.39 -20.66 -12.14
C PHE A 427 -25.03 -20.97 -13.60
N LYS A 428 -24.01 -20.29 -14.15
CA LYS A 428 -23.50 -20.56 -15.51
C LYS A 428 -22.94 -21.97 -15.68
N ARG A 429 -22.37 -22.57 -14.62
CA ARG A 429 -21.88 -23.96 -14.65
C ARG A 429 -23.02 -24.96 -14.68
N ARG A 430 -24.10 -24.72 -13.93
CA ARG A 430 -25.30 -25.58 -13.95
C ARG A 430 -25.96 -25.56 -15.33
N LYS A 431 -26.22 -24.37 -15.89
CA LYS A 431 -26.82 -24.20 -17.22
C LYS A 431 -26.00 -24.80 -18.39
N ASN A 432 -24.69 -24.94 -18.26
CA ASN A 432 -23.85 -25.55 -19.30
C ASN A 432 -23.71 -27.07 -19.16
N ASN A 433 -24.18 -27.64 -18.04
CA ASN A 433 -24.18 -29.07 -17.78
C ASN A 433 -25.57 -29.70 -18.03
N ASP A 434 -26.61 -28.87 -18.09
CA ASP A 434 -27.93 -29.18 -18.67
C ASP A 434 -27.91 -28.85 -20.18
#